data_AF-A0A6H5HH27-F1
#
_entry.id   AF-A0A6H5HH27-F1
#
_cell.length_a   1.000
_cell.length_b   1.000
_cell.length_c   1.000
_cell.angle_alpha   90.00
_cell.angle_beta   90.00
_cell.angle_gamma   90.00
#
_symmetry.space_group_name_H-M   'P 1'
#
loop_
_entity.id
_entity.type
_entity.pdbx_description
1 polymer ?
#
loop_
_entity_poly.entity_id
_entity_poly.type
_entity_poly.pdbx_seq_one_letter_code
_entity_poly.pdbx_strand_id
1 'polypeptide(L)'
;SILYDPELRKLINQSNATFIASRNIPKGADPRKRLLELSREHRSCIRNCIENMQTRMHLGNTDVYNDWVDVLDNVDHIWHLCELLHLDVVPGAELRFPEYWNMVVGLLIEGRFEACRALLRLHSDAETPPYRDVEIILRTIPLFSVNSGISVPEFTARWRAWKSSIRSKIDSGKFASRPELLKIMKLLGSEEPLFSELKPHCSTWYHMLTASLLLTEQTVKIHDLTYHANQCITHYGGVPSLKLLDHTLLALLNSDLATVVKKLQLTADGGWCAVHLTNLLTLAGAFCSPHKSRGVDLDAMLLEYGQLLMSSLSFWQVGLTYLEYCANGNEAMRVSLIDLPLISNDVALRIISVAKDYGLDDVVKSVCRILCHKELKKGSFPGALTWTLVAEDSEMAGRVADQVLQSFARGCSEVELGCVKFIDNLGRSVLLNPRLTFLSKYCEFQTLYENKSWEAAAELLVRLIESKVSPKYFWLTLLSDAMPFLQRSSTPIPSLSHSQTMILLACLEELTMDVADNIVESFPNFNQKTHTLRIAIANNLGSALLKESSSTQPNFVTIECE
;
A
#
# COMPACT_ATOMS: atom_id res chain seq x y z
N SER A 1 21.06 2.79 17.76
CA SER A 1 22.26 1.96 17.49
C SER A 1 23.06 1.83 18.77
N ILE A 2 23.51 0.60 19.09
CA ILE A 2 24.23 0.23 20.33
C ILE A 2 25.43 1.17 20.63
N LEU A 3 26.05 1.76 19.60
CA LEU A 3 27.25 2.58 19.72
C LEU A 3 27.01 4.00 20.25
N TYR A 4 25.77 4.49 20.16
CA TYR A 4 25.42 5.87 20.55
C TYR A 4 24.74 5.95 21.91
N ASP A 5 24.34 4.81 22.47
CA ASP A 5 23.68 4.77 23.77
C ASP A 5 24.73 4.68 24.90
N PRO A 6 24.65 5.55 25.92
CA PRO A 6 25.65 5.62 26.98
C PRO A 6 25.74 4.35 27.85
N GLU A 7 24.64 3.62 28.07
CA GLU A 7 24.68 2.39 28.87
C GLU A 7 25.15 1.19 28.06
N LEU A 8 24.68 1.05 26.81
CA LEU A 8 25.17 0.00 25.92
C LEU A 8 26.67 0.17 25.61
N ARG A 9 27.16 1.42 25.50
CA ARG A 9 28.59 1.69 25.35
C ARG A 9 29.41 1.28 26.58
N LYS A 10 28.88 1.45 27.80
CA LYS A 10 29.53 0.96 29.02
C LYS A 10 29.58 -0.57 29.04
N LEU A 11 28.50 -1.24 28.66
CA LEU A 11 28.46 -2.70 28.53
C LEU A 11 29.54 -3.19 27.56
N ILE A 12 29.68 -2.56 26.39
CA ILE A 12 30.73 -2.89 25.42
C ILE A 12 32.13 -2.71 26.03
N ASN A 13 32.39 -1.59 26.70
CA ASN A 13 33.71 -1.32 27.27
C ASN A 13 34.07 -2.31 28.39
N GLN A 14 33.11 -2.63 29.27
CA GLN A 14 33.32 -3.59 30.35
C GLN A 14 33.51 -5.00 29.80
N SER A 15 32.68 -5.43 28.85
CA SER A 15 32.82 -6.75 28.22
C SER A 15 34.09 -6.89 27.38
N ASN A 16 34.58 -5.80 26.76
CA ASN A 16 35.85 -5.82 26.03
C ASN A 16 37.05 -6.06 26.96
N ALA A 17 37.02 -5.53 28.19
CA ALA A 17 38.07 -5.80 29.17
C ALA A 17 38.14 -7.29 29.54
N THR A 18 36.98 -7.92 29.80
CA THR A 18 36.87 -9.37 30.03
C THR A 18 37.29 -10.18 28.80
N PHE A 19 36.94 -9.72 27.59
CA PHE A 19 37.35 -10.37 26.34
C PHE A 19 38.87 -10.36 26.16
N ILE A 20 39.55 -9.24 26.40
CA ILE A 20 41.02 -9.16 26.32
C ILE A 20 41.66 -10.08 27.37
N ALA A 21 41.11 -10.11 28.59
CA ALA A 21 41.58 -10.99 29.66
C ALA A 21 41.44 -12.48 29.29
N SER A 22 40.45 -12.86 28.48
CA SER A 22 40.27 -14.24 28.00
C SER A 22 41.37 -14.74 27.04
N ARG A 23 42.10 -13.83 26.38
CA ARG A 23 43.14 -14.18 25.39
C ARG A 23 44.48 -14.56 26.01
N ASN A 24 44.71 -14.19 27.27
CA ASN A 24 45.96 -14.42 27.99
C ASN A 24 45.72 -15.25 29.26
N ILE A 25 45.40 -16.54 29.09
CA ILE A 25 45.25 -17.47 30.22
C ILE A 25 46.65 -17.81 30.79
N PRO A 26 46.95 -17.51 32.07
CA PRO A 26 48.27 -17.77 32.66
C PRO A 26 48.65 -19.25 32.61
N LYS A 27 49.88 -19.55 32.19
CA LYS A 27 50.45 -20.90 32.21
C LYS A 27 50.64 -21.36 33.66
N GLY A 28 49.62 -22.01 34.23
CA GLY A 28 49.62 -22.50 35.63
C GLY A 28 48.26 -22.40 36.32
N ALA A 29 47.30 -21.65 35.77
CA ALA A 29 45.92 -21.65 36.25
C ALA A 29 45.12 -22.82 35.65
N ASP A 30 44.15 -23.36 36.41
CA ASP A 30 43.17 -24.31 35.87
C ASP A 30 42.35 -23.59 34.78
N PRO A 31 42.48 -24.00 33.50
CA PRO A 31 41.80 -23.34 32.38
C PRO A 31 40.28 -23.31 32.56
N ARG A 32 39.70 -24.35 33.17
CA ARG A 32 38.25 -24.47 33.35
C ARG A 32 37.75 -23.47 34.38
N LYS A 33 38.43 -23.39 35.53
CA LYS A 33 38.12 -22.40 36.58
C LYS A 33 38.21 -20.97 36.06
N ARG A 34 39.26 -20.67 35.26
CA ARG A 34 39.42 -19.32 34.70
C ARG A 34 38.35 -18.97 33.65
N LEU A 35 37.94 -19.93 32.83
CA LEU A 35 36.82 -19.74 31.88
C LEU A 35 35.50 -19.44 32.60
N LEU A 36 35.27 -20.04 33.77
CA LEU A 36 34.09 -19.77 34.59
C LEU A 36 34.09 -18.39 35.23
N GLU A 37 35.23 -17.96 35.75
CA GLU A 37 35.40 -16.59 36.25
C GLU A 37 35.07 -15.57 35.14
N LEU A 38 35.63 -15.76 33.94
CA LEU A 38 35.38 -14.90 32.79
C LEU A 38 33.90 -14.91 32.34
N SER A 39 33.24 -16.07 32.35
CA SER A 39 31.80 -16.16 32.05
C SER A 39 30.96 -15.37 33.05
N ARG A 40 31.26 -15.50 34.35
CA ARG A 40 30.55 -14.79 35.41
C ARG A 40 30.81 -13.28 35.37
N GLU A 41 32.04 -12.87 35.04
CA GLU A 41 32.39 -11.46 34.78
C GLU A 41 31.55 -10.89 33.63
N HIS A 42 31.45 -11.59 32.49
CA HIS A 42 30.61 -11.17 31.37
C HIS A 42 29.13 -11.01 31.75
N ARG A 43 28.57 -11.98 32.48
CA ARG A 43 27.18 -11.91 32.98
C ARG A 43 26.97 -10.80 34.01
N SER A 44 27.98 -10.52 34.83
CA SER A 44 27.93 -9.40 35.76
C SER A 44 27.87 -8.05 35.03
N CYS A 45 28.56 -7.91 33.90
CA CYS A 45 28.47 -6.70 33.06
C CYS A 45 27.06 -6.53 32.48
N ILE A 46 26.45 -7.62 31.99
CA ILE A 46 25.09 -7.62 31.45
C ILE A 46 24.08 -7.18 32.52
N ARG A 47 24.09 -7.83 33.70
CA ARG A 47 23.16 -7.51 34.79
C ARG A 47 23.33 -6.07 35.31
N ASN A 48 24.57 -5.60 35.46
CA ASN A 48 24.84 -4.21 35.83
C ASN A 48 24.31 -3.22 34.77
N CYS A 49 24.38 -3.57 33.48
CA CYS A 49 23.79 -2.74 32.41
C CYS A 49 22.26 -2.66 32.55
N ILE A 50 21.60 -3.79 32.83
CA ILE A 50 20.15 -3.86 33.03
C ILE A 50 19.73 -3.01 34.24
N GLU A 51 20.40 -3.16 35.38
CA GLU A 51 20.13 -2.38 36.61
C GLU A 51 20.28 -0.86 36.37
N ASN A 52 21.32 -0.45 35.64
CA ASN A 52 21.53 0.96 35.30
C ASN A 52 20.43 1.50 34.36
N MET A 53 19.97 0.71 33.40
CA MET A 53 18.86 1.06 32.51
C MET A 53 17.55 1.21 33.28
N GLN A 54 17.21 0.22 34.12
CA GLN A 54 16.01 0.25 34.97
C GLN A 54 16.03 1.45 35.93
N THR A 55 17.17 1.73 36.57
CA THR A 55 17.32 2.90 37.46
C THR A 55 17.07 4.22 36.73
N ARG A 56 17.54 4.35 35.48
CA ARG A 56 17.29 5.54 34.65
C ARG A 56 15.85 5.66 34.20
N MET A 57 15.21 4.55 33.87
CA MET A 57 13.79 4.53 33.56
C MET A 57 12.96 5.01 34.75
N HIS A 58 13.27 4.54 35.96
CA HIS A 58 12.62 4.97 37.20
C HIS A 58 12.85 6.46 37.51
N LEU A 59 14.06 6.99 37.31
CA LEU A 59 14.38 8.40 37.55
C LEU A 59 13.82 9.36 36.48
N GLY A 60 13.70 8.88 35.23
CA GLY A 60 13.23 9.68 34.09
C GLY A 60 11.73 9.59 33.82
N ASN A 61 11.03 8.61 34.44
CA ASN A 61 9.64 8.25 34.11
C ASN A 61 9.45 7.99 32.60
N THR A 62 10.35 7.21 32.01
CA THR A 62 10.37 6.89 30.58
C THR A 62 10.54 5.40 30.34
N ASP A 63 9.93 4.88 29.28
CA ASP A 63 9.98 3.45 28.91
C ASP A 63 11.01 3.12 27.81
N VAL A 64 11.97 4.03 27.58
CA VAL A 64 12.88 4.01 26.42
C VAL A 64 13.76 2.76 26.35
N TYR A 65 14.01 2.08 27.48
CA TYR A 65 14.87 0.88 27.53
C TYR A 65 14.13 -0.46 27.71
N ASN A 66 12.78 -0.50 27.73
CA ASN A 66 12.05 -1.76 27.97
C ASN A 66 12.47 -2.88 27.01
N ASP A 67 12.47 -2.60 25.70
CA ASP A 67 12.88 -3.58 24.68
C ASP A 67 14.33 -4.05 24.87
N TRP A 68 15.23 -3.17 25.31
CA TRP A 68 16.64 -3.52 25.54
C TRP A 68 16.85 -4.33 26.81
N VAL A 69 16.09 -4.04 27.87
CA VAL A 69 16.08 -4.81 29.11
C VAL A 69 15.63 -6.24 28.82
N ASP A 70 14.52 -6.41 28.09
CA ASP A 70 14.02 -7.73 27.70
C ASP A 70 15.04 -8.51 26.87
N VAL A 71 15.71 -7.86 25.92
CA VAL A 71 16.77 -8.49 25.13
C VAL A 71 17.95 -8.91 26.00
N LEU A 72 18.44 -8.03 26.88
CA LEU A 72 19.60 -8.32 27.72
C LEU A 72 19.29 -9.38 28.79
N ASP A 73 18.07 -9.42 29.33
CA ASP A 73 17.61 -10.50 30.20
C ASP A 73 17.64 -11.83 29.44
N ASN A 74 17.07 -11.89 28.23
CA ASN A 74 17.14 -13.11 27.41
C ASN A 74 18.59 -13.55 27.14
N VAL A 75 19.49 -12.60 26.85
CA VAL A 75 20.92 -12.87 26.65
C VAL A 75 21.57 -13.41 27.94
N ASP A 76 21.27 -12.86 29.13
CA ASP A 76 21.80 -13.39 30.39
C ASP A 76 21.30 -14.81 30.69
N HIS A 77 20.03 -15.10 30.43
CA HIS A 77 19.46 -16.45 30.58
C HIS A 77 20.13 -17.46 29.65
N ILE A 78 20.30 -17.11 28.37
CA ILE A 78 21.00 -17.97 27.39
C ILE A 78 22.45 -18.19 27.85
N TRP A 79 23.15 -17.13 28.25
CA TRP A 79 24.52 -17.22 28.72
C TRP A 79 24.64 -18.09 29.98
N HIS A 80 23.71 -17.95 30.91
CA HIS A 80 23.65 -18.78 32.12
C HIS A 80 23.49 -20.26 31.77
N LEU A 81 22.58 -20.55 30.84
CA LEU A 81 22.32 -21.91 30.38
C LEU A 81 23.56 -22.49 29.68
N CYS A 82 24.26 -21.70 28.86
CA CYS A 82 25.54 -22.11 28.25
C CYS A 82 26.62 -22.36 29.30
N GLU A 83 26.72 -21.51 30.32
CA GLU A 83 27.65 -21.69 31.44
C GLU A 83 27.36 -23.04 32.14
N LEU A 84 26.10 -23.34 32.44
CA LEU A 84 25.69 -24.59 33.11
C LEU A 84 25.88 -25.85 32.24
N LEU A 85 25.57 -25.76 30.95
CA LEU A 85 25.62 -26.91 30.04
C LEU A 85 27.04 -27.23 29.57
N HIS A 86 27.92 -26.23 29.46
CA HIS A 86 29.19 -26.38 28.75
C HIS A 86 30.43 -26.01 29.57
N LEU A 87 30.32 -25.12 30.57
CA LEU A 87 31.48 -24.63 31.32
C LEU A 87 31.54 -25.20 32.74
N ASP A 88 30.45 -25.08 33.51
CA ASP A 88 30.26 -25.57 34.89
C ASP A 88 29.10 -26.56 34.93
N VAL A 89 29.35 -27.78 34.45
CA VAL A 89 28.42 -28.91 34.59
C VAL A 89 28.40 -29.30 36.07
N VAL A 90 27.75 -28.49 36.89
CA VAL A 90 27.59 -28.71 38.33
C VAL A 90 26.37 -29.60 38.52
N PRO A 91 26.53 -30.80 39.07
CA PRO A 91 25.40 -31.63 39.47
C PRO A 91 24.53 -30.90 40.50
N GLY A 92 23.22 -31.08 40.45
CA GLY A 92 22.29 -30.42 41.37
C GLY A 92 21.49 -29.28 40.73
N ALA A 93 21.24 -29.31 39.42
CA ALA A 93 20.35 -28.36 38.76
C ALA A 93 18.92 -28.38 39.36
N GLU A 94 18.42 -29.55 39.76
CA GLU A 94 17.11 -29.73 40.38
C GLU A 94 16.95 -29.00 41.71
N LEU A 95 18.05 -28.77 42.43
CA LEU A 95 18.05 -28.05 43.71
C LEU A 95 18.10 -26.53 43.51
N ARG A 96 18.62 -26.08 42.36
CA ARG A 96 18.81 -24.66 42.05
C ARG A 96 17.63 -24.07 41.30
N PHE A 97 16.90 -24.89 40.54
CA PHE A 97 15.80 -24.46 39.70
C PHE A 97 14.50 -25.16 40.12
N PRO A 98 13.53 -24.43 40.71
CA PRO A 98 12.25 -25.00 41.14
C PRO A 98 11.47 -25.68 40.01
N GLU A 99 11.56 -25.13 38.80
CA GLU A 99 10.85 -25.62 37.60
C GLU A 99 11.63 -26.67 36.80
N TYR A 100 12.73 -27.20 37.36
CA TYR A 100 13.61 -28.14 36.65
C TYR A 100 12.86 -29.31 36.01
N TRP A 101 12.03 -30.01 36.78
CA TRP A 101 11.29 -31.17 36.29
C TRP A 101 10.19 -30.79 35.29
N ASN A 102 9.57 -29.62 35.46
CA ASN A 102 8.61 -29.09 34.49
C ASN A 102 9.27 -28.79 33.15
N MET A 103 10.50 -28.26 33.15
CA MET A 103 11.30 -28.05 31.95
C MET A 103 11.73 -29.38 31.30
N VAL A 104 12.18 -30.36 32.09
CA VAL A 104 12.56 -31.69 31.59
C VAL A 104 11.38 -32.38 30.91
N VAL A 105 10.19 -32.36 31.52
CA VAL A 105 8.97 -32.96 30.96
C VAL A 105 8.46 -32.15 29.76
N GLY A 106 8.52 -30.81 29.80
CA GLY A 106 8.17 -29.95 28.66
C GLY A 106 9.03 -30.25 27.43
N LEU A 107 10.35 -30.34 27.60
CA LEU A 107 11.27 -30.69 26.51
C LEU A 107 11.05 -32.10 25.97
N LEU A 108 10.67 -33.05 26.84
CA LEU A 108 10.32 -34.41 26.44
C LEU A 108 9.08 -34.41 25.53
N ILE A 109 8.05 -33.67 25.94
CA ILE A 109 6.77 -33.55 25.24
C ILE A 109 6.92 -32.82 23.90
N GLU A 110 7.78 -31.80 23.83
CA GLU A 110 8.13 -31.11 22.58
C GLU A 110 8.98 -31.97 21.62
N GLY A 111 9.47 -33.13 22.07
CA GLY A 111 10.36 -34.00 21.29
C GLY A 111 11.81 -33.54 21.24
N ARG A 112 12.24 -32.63 22.12
CA ARG A 112 13.63 -32.20 22.24
C ARG A 112 14.43 -33.13 23.16
N PHE A 113 14.56 -34.38 22.74
CA PHE A 113 15.17 -35.45 23.55
C PHE A 113 16.63 -35.17 23.94
N GLU A 114 17.42 -34.53 23.06
CA GLU A 114 18.82 -34.16 23.38
C GLU A 114 18.91 -33.11 24.49
N ALA A 115 18.03 -32.11 24.47
CA ALA A 115 17.97 -31.09 25.52
C ALA A 115 17.51 -31.70 26.85
N CYS A 116 16.52 -32.60 26.80
CA CYS A 116 16.09 -33.38 27.96
C CYS A 116 17.25 -34.20 28.56
N ARG A 117 18.02 -34.90 27.72
CA ARG A 117 19.23 -35.65 28.15
C ARG A 117 20.29 -34.73 28.76
N ALA A 118 20.52 -33.56 28.18
CA ALA A 118 21.49 -32.60 28.69
C ALA A 118 21.10 -32.09 30.09
N LEU A 119 19.82 -31.79 30.32
CA LEU A 119 19.34 -31.41 31.65
C LEU A 119 19.46 -32.56 32.65
N LEU A 120 19.08 -33.78 32.29
CA LEU A 120 19.21 -34.95 33.17
C LEU A 120 20.66 -35.23 33.60
N ARG A 121 21.66 -34.87 32.78
CA ARG A 121 23.09 -34.97 33.14
C ARG A 121 23.52 -33.94 34.18
N LEU A 122 22.78 -32.85 34.35
CA LEU A 122 23.02 -31.84 35.38
C LEU A 122 22.38 -32.19 36.73
N HIS A 123 21.65 -33.31 36.81
CA HIS A 123 21.07 -33.77 38.07
C HIS A 123 22.17 -34.25 39.04
N SER A 124 22.01 -34.02 40.35
CA SER A 124 22.97 -34.49 41.38
C SER A 124 23.30 -35.98 41.25
N ASP A 125 22.26 -36.80 41.06
CA ASP A 125 22.35 -38.24 40.86
C ASP A 125 22.54 -38.72 39.40
N ALA A 126 22.98 -37.87 38.46
CA ALA A 126 23.09 -38.24 37.04
C ALA A 126 23.92 -39.51 36.78
N GLU A 127 24.91 -39.79 37.64
CA GLU A 127 25.79 -40.97 37.51
C GLU A 127 25.16 -42.28 38.02
N THR A 128 24.00 -42.22 38.66
CA THR A 128 23.34 -43.40 39.21
C THR A 128 22.77 -44.31 38.10
N PRO A 129 22.67 -45.64 38.33
CA PRO A 129 22.15 -46.56 37.32
C PRO A 129 20.77 -46.19 36.73
N PRO A 130 19.78 -45.70 37.52
CA PRO A 130 18.50 -45.26 36.96
C PRO A 130 18.64 -44.10 35.97
N TYR A 131 19.47 -43.10 36.26
CA TYR A 131 19.65 -41.93 35.38
C TYR A 131 20.37 -42.31 34.07
N ARG A 132 21.41 -43.16 34.16
CA ARG A 132 22.08 -43.72 32.98
C ARG A 132 21.14 -44.54 32.12
N ASP A 133 20.25 -45.31 32.72
CA ASP A 133 19.23 -46.09 32.00
C ASP A 133 18.26 -45.18 31.22
N VAL A 134 17.78 -44.08 31.83
CA VAL A 134 16.93 -43.08 31.13
C VAL A 134 17.70 -42.38 30.01
N GLU A 135 18.97 -42.04 30.24
CA GLU A 135 19.82 -41.40 29.21
C GLU A 135 19.98 -42.28 27.97
N ILE A 136 20.19 -43.59 28.16
CA ILE A 136 20.31 -44.55 27.06
C ILE A 136 18.99 -44.64 26.30
N ILE A 137 17.87 -44.73 27.02
CA ILE A 137 16.53 -44.85 26.42
C ILE A 137 16.21 -43.63 25.56
N LEU A 138 16.46 -42.43 26.06
CA LEU A 138 16.27 -41.18 25.33
C LEU A 138 17.23 -41.08 24.13
N ARG A 139 18.46 -41.58 24.24
CA ARG A 139 19.42 -41.60 23.13
C ARG A 139 18.97 -42.53 22.01
N THR A 140 18.34 -43.65 22.36
CA THR A 140 17.94 -44.69 21.38
C THR A 140 16.48 -44.58 20.97
N ILE A 141 15.80 -43.46 21.25
CA ILE A 141 14.40 -43.29 20.90
C ILE A 141 14.21 -43.41 19.37
N PRO A 142 13.38 -44.34 18.88
CA PRO A 142 13.08 -44.43 17.46
C PRO A 142 12.21 -43.24 17.03
N LEU A 143 12.66 -42.50 16.01
CA LEU A 143 11.87 -41.43 15.39
C LEU A 143 11.54 -41.80 13.95
N PHE A 144 10.26 -41.75 13.60
CA PHE A 144 9.82 -42.05 12.24
C PHE A 144 10.11 -40.87 11.31
N SER A 145 10.72 -41.16 10.17
CA SER A 145 10.92 -40.19 9.09
C SER A 145 10.63 -40.85 7.75
N VAL A 146 9.84 -40.19 6.92
CA VAL A 146 9.44 -40.70 5.59
C VAL A 146 10.68 -40.92 4.69
N ASN A 147 11.75 -40.17 4.92
CA ASN A 147 12.99 -40.24 4.13
C ASN A 147 14.01 -41.26 4.67
N SER A 148 13.69 -41.98 5.75
CA SER A 148 14.63 -42.90 6.42
C SER A 148 14.79 -44.25 5.71
N GLY A 149 13.96 -44.55 4.72
CA GLY A 149 13.96 -45.84 3.99
C GLY A 149 13.40 -47.03 4.77
N ILE A 150 13.00 -46.84 6.04
CA ILE A 150 12.41 -47.87 6.89
C ILE A 150 10.90 -47.95 6.61
N SER A 151 10.38 -49.16 6.43
CA SER A 151 8.94 -49.37 6.25
C SER A 151 8.16 -49.11 7.55
N VAL A 152 6.90 -48.66 7.45
CA VAL A 152 6.05 -48.45 8.62
C VAL A 152 5.98 -49.69 9.54
N PRO A 153 5.78 -50.93 9.05
CA PRO A 153 5.75 -52.12 9.91
C PRO A 153 7.08 -52.37 10.65
N GLU A 154 8.21 -52.16 9.96
CA GLU A 154 9.53 -52.32 10.56
C GLU A 154 9.77 -51.28 11.67
N PHE A 155 9.39 -50.02 11.42
CA PHE A 155 9.45 -48.98 12.44
C PHE A 155 8.56 -49.33 13.63
N THR A 156 7.30 -49.73 13.40
CA THR A 156 6.36 -50.10 14.46
C THR A 156 6.89 -51.26 15.31
N ALA A 157 7.57 -52.24 14.71
CA ALA A 157 8.21 -53.33 15.44
C ALA A 157 9.34 -52.83 16.35
N ARG A 158 10.23 -51.96 15.84
CA ARG A 158 11.31 -51.34 16.63
C ARG A 158 10.76 -50.47 17.77
N TRP A 159 9.71 -49.68 17.49
CA TRP A 159 9.02 -48.84 18.46
C TRP A 159 8.42 -49.66 19.61
N ARG A 160 7.70 -50.75 19.30
CA ARG A 160 7.13 -51.66 20.30
C ARG A 160 8.20 -52.36 21.14
N ALA A 161 9.29 -52.81 20.52
CA ALA A 161 10.42 -53.41 21.22
C ALA A 161 11.08 -52.41 22.19
N TRP A 162 11.29 -51.17 21.75
CA TRP A 162 11.83 -50.09 22.57
C TRP A 162 10.90 -49.79 23.77
N LYS A 163 9.59 -49.64 23.56
CA LYS A 163 8.61 -49.47 24.65
C LYS A 163 8.55 -50.66 25.61
N SER A 164 8.63 -51.89 25.10
CA SER A 164 8.68 -53.10 25.92
C SER A 164 9.92 -53.12 26.82
N SER A 165 11.07 -52.66 26.33
CA SER A 165 12.28 -52.51 27.16
C SER A 165 12.09 -51.49 28.28
N ILE A 166 11.34 -50.41 28.06
CA ILE A 166 11.01 -49.41 29.09
C ILE A 166 10.13 -50.04 30.16
N ARG A 167 9.04 -50.72 29.76
CA ARG A 167 8.12 -51.40 30.69
C ARG A 167 8.83 -52.44 31.55
N SER A 168 9.67 -53.29 30.94
CA SER A 168 10.46 -54.27 31.69
C SER A 168 11.35 -53.63 32.77
N LYS A 169 11.95 -52.47 32.49
CA LYS A 169 12.74 -51.73 33.49
C LYS A 169 11.87 -51.11 34.58
N ILE A 170 10.67 -50.63 34.26
CA ILE A 170 9.68 -50.16 35.25
C ILE A 170 9.25 -51.30 36.18
N ASP A 171 8.87 -52.45 35.60
CA ASP A 171 8.38 -53.63 36.32
C ASP A 171 9.46 -54.24 37.24
N SER A 172 10.73 -54.13 36.85
CA SER A 172 11.86 -54.54 37.70
C SER A 172 12.07 -53.65 38.94
N GLY A 173 11.28 -52.60 39.13
CA GLY A 173 11.35 -51.71 40.29
C GLY A 173 12.54 -50.74 40.29
N LYS A 174 13.32 -50.67 39.21
CA LYS A 174 14.54 -49.84 39.11
C LYS A 174 14.32 -48.34 39.37
N PHE A 175 13.12 -47.83 39.14
CA PHE A 175 12.76 -46.42 39.30
C PHE A 175 11.89 -46.15 40.54
N ALA A 176 11.59 -47.16 41.36
CA ALA A 176 10.63 -47.03 42.47
C ALA A 176 11.04 -45.97 43.52
N SER A 177 12.34 -45.76 43.71
CA SER A 177 12.89 -44.75 44.63
C SER A 177 12.93 -43.32 44.06
N ARG A 178 12.59 -43.13 42.77
CA ARG A 178 12.77 -41.87 42.03
C ARG A 178 11.49 -41.53 41.26
N PRO A 179 10.50 -40.87 41.91
CA PRO A 179 9.16 -40.66 41.33
C PRO A 179 9.17 -39.87 40.02
N GLU A 180 10.04 -38.86 39.90
CA GLU A 180 10.13 -38.02 38.70
C GLU A 180 10.67 -38.77 37.48
N LEU A 181 11.72 -39.59 37.67
CA LEU A 181 12.20 -40.48 36.60
C LEU A 181 11.17 -41.56 36.25
N LEU A 182 10.48 -42.09 37.26
CA LEU A 182 9.40 -43.05 37.02
C LEU A 182 8.28 -42.40 36.18
N LYS A 183 7.95 -41.13 36.40
CA LYS A 183 6.99 -40.37 35.58
C LYS A 183 7.46 -40.24 34.12
N ILE A 184 8.71 -39.85 33.88
CA ILE A 184 9.29 -39.80 32.52
C ILE A 184 9.23 -41.18 31.84
N MET A 185 9.63 -42.22 32.56
CA MET A 185 9.64 -43.59 32.03
C MET A 185 8.22 -44.09 31.74
N LYS A 186 7.24 -43.78 32.60
CA LYS A 186 5.83 -44.09 32.36
C LYS A 186 5.28 -43.37 31.12
N LEU A 187 5.61 -42.09 30.93
CA LEU A 187 5.22 -41.32 29.75
C LEU A 187 5.76 -41.95 28.45
N LEU A 188 7.02 -42.40 28.44
CA LEU A 188 7.64 -43.02 27.26
C LEU A 188 7.17 -44.46 27.02
N GLY A 189 6.92 -45.23 28.08
CA GLY A 189 6.60 -46.66 28.01
C GLY A 189 5.11 -47.00 27.85
N SER A 190 4.23 -46.02 28.02
CA SER A 190 2.78 -46.20 27.88
C SER A 190 2.37 -46.45 26.43
N GLU A 191 1.41 -47.35 26.22
CA GLU A 191 0.74 -47.50 24.92
C GLU A 191 -0.33 -46.41 24.74
N GLU A 192 -0.98 -46.00 25.83
CA GLU A 192 -2.03 -44.98 25.83
C GLU A 192 -1.50 -43.61 26.30
N PRO A 193 -2.09 -42.50 25.80
CA PRO A 193 -1.68 -41.17 26.20
C PRO A 193 -2.12 -40.86 27.63
N LEU A 194 -1.16 -40.53 28.50
CA LEU A 194 -1.41 -40.15 29.89
C LEU A 194 -1.86 -38.67 29.96
N PHE A 195 -3.08 -38.36 29.50
CA PHE A 195 -3.58 -36.98 29.36
C PHE A 195 -3.54 -36.18 30.67
N SER A 196 -3.78 -36.80 31.82
CA SER A 196 -3.69 -36.14 33.14
C SER A 196 -2.29 -35.62 33.44
N GLU A 197 -1.26 -36.34 32.97
CA GLU A 197 0.15 -35.96 33.16
C GLU A 197 0.63 -34.98 32.09
N LEU A 198 0.06 -35.01 30.88
CA LEU A 198 0.41 -34.11 29.78
C LEU A 198 -0.21 -32.72 29.94
N LYS A 199 -1.46 -32.66 30.43
CA LYS A 199 -2.28 -31.44 30.51
C LYS A 199 -1.59 -30.27 31.25
N PRO A 200 -0.90 -30.46 32.40
CA PRO A 200 -0.20 -29.37 33.09
C PRO A 200 0.90 -28.70 32.26
N HIS A 201 1.51 -29.44 31.33
CA HIS A 201 2.61 -28.96 30.49
C HIS A 201 2.14 -28.43 29.13
N CYS A 202 0.86 -28.60 28.79
CA CYS A 202 0.31 -28.24 27.49
C CYS A 202 -0.71 -27.09 27.63
N SER A 203 -0.37 -25.91 27.10
CA SER A 203 -1.27 -24.75 27.09
C SER A 203 -2.46 -24.92 26.13
N THR A 204 -2.34 -25.76 25.09
CA THR A 204 -3.36 -25.95 24.05
C THR A 204 -3.60 -27.43 23.73
N TRP A 205 -4.80 -27.74 23.23
CA TRP A 205 -5.18 -29.12 22.89
C TRP A 205 -4.32 -29.69 21.76
N TYR A 206 -3.88 -28.86 20.81
CA TYR A 206 -3.03 -29.29 19.69
C TYR A 206 -1.57 -29.51 20.13
N HIS A 207 -1.08 -28.81 21.16
CA HIS A 207 0.19 -29.18 21.81
C HIS A 207 0.07 -30.56 22.48
N MET A 208 -1.04 -30.82 23.18
CA MET A 208 -1.28 -32.15 23.76
C MET A 208 -1.48 -33.25 22.70
N LEU A 209 -2.07 -32.93 21.54
CA LEU A 209 -2.20 -33.84 20.41
C LEU A 209 -0.83 -34.23 19.85
N THR A 210 0.04 -33.25 19.58
CA THR A 210 1.40 -33.53 19.07
C THR A 210 2.23 -34.31 20.09
N ALA A 211 2.13 -33.96 21.38
CA ALA A 211 2.73 -34.67 22.50
C ALA A 211 2.30 -36.15 22.58
N SER A 212 0.99 -36.37 22.56
CA SER A 212 0.41 -37.71 22.68
C SER A 212 0.86 -38.58 21.51
N LEU A 213 0.69 -38.12 20.27
CA LEU A 213 1.10 -38.86 19.07
C LEU A 213 2.60 -39.15 19.05
N LEU A 214 3.45 -38.20 19.44
CA LEU A 214 4.89 -38.41 19.49
C LEU A 214 5.29 -39.54 20.45
N LEU A 215 4.63 -39.61 21.61
CA LEU A 215 4.95 -40.57 22.67
C LEU A 215 4.17 -41.90 22.53
N THR A 216 3.01 -41.90 21.87
CA THR A 216 2.17 -43.10 21.71
C THR A 216 2.30 -43.71 20.31
N GLU A 217 1.97 -42.94 19.28
CA GLU A 217 1.76 -43.41 17.90
C GLU A 217 2.29 -42.42 16.83
N GLN A 218 3.57 -42.56 16.47
CA GLN A 218 4.21 -41.68 15.47
C GLN A 218 3.78 -41.94 14.01
N THR A 219 3.10 -43.06 13.75
CA THR A 219 2.70 -43.49 12.39
C THR A 219 1.20 -43.34 12.15
N VAL A 220 0.53 -42.48 12.92
CA VAL A 220 -0.91 -42.20 12.78
C VAL A 220 -1.22 -41.70 11.37
N LYS A 221 -2.37 -42.12 10.83
CA LYS A 221 -2.83 -41.70 9.51
C LYS A 221 -3.64 -40.41 9.64
N ILE A 222 -3.66 -39.60 8.57
CA ILE A 222 -4.37 -38.31 8.54
C ILE A 222 -5.85 -38.45 8.93
N HIS A 223 -6.53 -39.52 8.51
CA HIS A 223 -7.95 -39.73 8.83
C HIS A 223 -8.22 -40.04 10.30
N ASP A 224 -7.22 -40.50 11.05
CA ASP A 224 -7.34 -40.81 12.48
C ASP A 224 -7.01 -39.59 13.36
N LEU A 225 -6.41 -38.53 12.80
CA LEU A 225 -6.01 -37.34 13.57
C LEU A 225 -7.19 -36.66 14.25
N THR A 226 -8.37 -36.63 13.61
CA THR A 226 -9.58 -36.05 14.20
C THR A 226 -10.04 -36.80 15.44
N TYR A 227 -9.89 -38.13 15.46
CA TYR A 227 -10.21 -38.94 16.63
C TYR A 227 -9.34 -38.54 17.83
N HIS A 228 -8.02 -38.46 17.64
CA HIS A 228 -7.09 -38.03 18.69
C HIS A 228 -7.27 -36.56 19.09
N ALA A 229 -7.59 -35.67 18.14
CA ALA A 229 -7.87 -34.27 18.40
C ALA A 229 -9.08 -34.12 19.34
N ASN A 230 -10.17 -34.85 19.08
CA ASN A 230 -11.37 -34.82 19.91
C ASN A 230 -11.10 -35.33 21.33
N GLN A 231 -10.28 -36.37 21.50
CA GLN A 231 -9.82 -36.83 22.81
C GLN A 231 -9.05 -35.73 23.56
N CYS A 232 -8.22 -34.96 22.87
CA CYS A 232 -7.50 -33.87 23.50
C CYS A 232 -8.42 -32.71 23.89
N ILE A 233 -9.39 -32.36 23.03
CA ILE A 233 -10.31 -31.23 23.23
C ILE A 233 -11.19 -31.39 24.48
N THR A 234 -11.60 -32.62 24.84
CA THR A 234 -12.40 -32.86 26.05
C THR A 234 -11.69 -32.36 27.32
N HIS A 235 -10.36 -32.44 27.37
CA HIS A 235 -9.55 -31.93 28.49
C HIS A 235 -9.37 -30.40 28.50
N TYR A 236 -9.83 -29.68 27.47
CA TYR A 236 -9.72 -28.22 27.36
C TYR A 236 -11.08 -27.51 27.43
N GLY A 237 -12.13 -28.20 27.90
CA GLY A 237 -13.48 -27.63 28.01
C GLY A 237 -14.42 -28.01 26.86
N GLY A 238 -13.99 -28.95 26.00
CA GLY A 238 -14.82 -29.49 24.93
C GLY A 238 -15.07 -28.51 23.78
N VAL A 239 -15.94 -28.91 22.85
CA VAL A 239 -16.32 -28.10 21.67
C VAL A 239 -16.76 -26.66 22.00
N PRO A 240 -17.48 -26.37 23.11
CA PRO A 240 -17.90 -25.01 23.42
C PRO A 240 -16.75 -24.02 23.74
N SER A 241 -15.59 -24.54 24.14
CA SER A 241 -14.42 -23.72 24.50
C SER A 241 -13.55 -23.33 23.31
N LEU A 242 -13.84 -23.87 22.12
CA LEU A 242 -13.02 -23.73 20.94
C LEU A 242 -13.11 -22.32 20.35
N LYS A 243 -11.95 -21.76 20.01
CA LYS A 243 -11.82 -20.46 19.34
C LYS A 243 -11.84 -20.65 17.82
N LEU A 244 -11.85 -19.53 17.09
CA LEU A 244 -11.83 -19.52 15.62
C LEU A 244 -10.66 -20.36 15.05
N LEU A 245 -9.46 -20.19 15.61
CA LEU A 245 -8.28 -20.95 15.20
C LEU A 245 -8.48 -22.46 15.43
N ASP A 246 -9.03 -22.86 16.57
CA ASP A 246 -9.25 -24.27 16.90
C ASP A 246 -10.21 -24.93 15.91
N HIS A 247 -11.31 -24.25 15.57
CA HIS A 247 -12.23 -24.73 14.55
C HIS A 247 -11.60 -24.78 13.15
N THR A 248 -10.65 -23.89 12.85
CA THR A 248 -9.93 -23.88 11.57
C THR A 248 -8.96 -25.06 11.50
N LEU A 249 -8.22 -25.32 12.58
CA LEU A 249 -7.33 -26.48 12.71
C LEU A 249 -8.10 -27.79 12.61
N LEU A 250 -9.28 -27.91 13.25
CA LEU A 250 -10.12 -29.10 13.12
C LEU A 250 -10.63 -29.32 11.69
N ALA A 251 -11.01 -28.25 10.99
CA ALA A 251 -11.40 -28.35 9.59
C ALA A 251 -10.22 -28.81 8.71
N LEU A 252 -9.00 -28.33 8.97
CA LEU A 252 -7.78 -28.81 8.31
C LEU A 252 -7.54 -30.30 8.56
N LEU A 253 -7.66 -30.77 9.82
CA LEU A 253 -7.51 -32.19 10.16
C LEU A 253 -8.54 -33.07 9.45
N ASN A 254 -9.77 -32.57 9.27
CA ASN A 254 -10.83 -33.23 8.51
C ASN A 254 -10.70 -33.09 6.98
N SER A 255 -9.64 -32.44 6.48
CA SER A 255 -9.47 -32.12 5.06
C SER A 255 -10.64 -31.34 4.44
N ASP A 256 -11.39 -30.58 5.25
CA ASP A 256 -12.49 -29.71 4.82
C ASP A 256 -11.95 -28.31 4.53
N LEU A 257 -11.32 -28.16 3.35
CA LEU A 257 -10.70 -26.91 2.93
C LEU A 257 -11.71 -25.77 2.73
N ALA A 258 -12.97 -26.07 2.39
CA ALA A 258 -14.00 -25.05 2.20
C ALA A 258 -14.33 -24.34 3.53
N THR A 259 -14.49 -25.11 4.61
CA THR A 259 -14.70 -24.55 5.95
C THR A 259 -13.46 -23.80 6.44
N VAL A 260 -12.25 -24.25 6.10
CA VAL A 260 -11.00 -23.54 6.42
C VAL A 260 -10.99 -22.16 5.79
N VAL A 261 -11.22 -22.06 4.48
CA VAL A 261 -11.25 -20.77 3.77
C VAL A 261 -12.30 -19.84 4.37
N LYS A 262 -13.52 -20.33 4.60
CA LYS A 262 -14.59 -19.54 5.22
C LYS A 262 -14.24 -19.01 6.61
N LYS A 263 -13.51 -19.79 7.43
CA LYS A 263 -13.08 -19.35 8.75
C LYS A 263 -11.92 -18.36 8.69
N LEU A 264 -11.00 -18.53 7.74
CA LEU A 264 -9.93 -17.57 7.48
C LEU A 264 -10.47 -16.24 6.96
N GLN A 265 -11.59 -16.20 6.26
CA GLN A 265 -12.23 -14.92 5.90
C GLN A 265 -12.72 -14.12 7.12
N LEU A 266 -12.91 -14.77 8.27
CA LEU A 266 -13.34 -14.12 9.51
C LEU A 266 -12.17 -13.58 10.34
N THR A 267 -10.91 -13.78 9.91
CA THR A 267 -9.76 -13.23 10.63
C THR A 267 -9.62 -11.73 10.42
N ALA A 268 -8.99 -11.05 11.37
CA ALA A 268 -8.86 -9.58 11.38
C ALA A 268 -7.82 -9.03 10.38
N ASP A 269 -7.24 -9.88 9.54
CA ASP A 269 -6.23 -9.55 8.53
C ASP A 269 -6.83 -9.03 7.22
N GLY A 270 -8.14 -8.76 7.18
CA GLY A 270 -8.85 -8.26 6.00
C GLY A 270 -8.93 -9.28 4.86
N GLY A 271 -8.82 -10.58 5.16
CA GLY A 271 -8.93 -11.65 4.18
C GLY A 271 -7.63 -12.02 3.45
N TRP A 272 -6.49 -11.38 3.79
CA TRP A 272 -5.20 -11.65 3.17
C TRP A 272 -4.84 -13.15 3.21
N CYS A 273 -4.87 -13.78 4.38
CA CYS A 273 -4.51 -15.20 4.54
C CYS A 273 -5.46 -16.10 3.76
N ALA A 274 -6.76 -15.79 3.79
CA ALA A 274 -7.77 -16.56 3.07
C ALA A 274 -7.52 -16.54 1.56
N VAL A 275 -7.29 -15.36 0.97
CA VAL A 275 -7.04 -15.19 -0.47
C VAL A 275 -5.76 -15.91 -0.89
N HIS A 276 -4.64 -15.63 -0.21
CA HIS A 276 -3.33 -16.17 -0.62
C HIS A 276 -3.22 -17.68 -0.39
N LEU A 277 -3.73 -18.18 0.73
CA LEU A 277 -3.72 -19.63 0.98
C LEU A 277 -4.64 -20.34 -0.02
N THR A 278 -5.82 -19.79 -0.31
CA THR A 278 -6.70 -20.37 -1.33
C THR A 278 -6.02 -20.40 -2.68
N ASN A 279 -5.38 -19.30 -3.10
CA ASN A 279 -4.64 -19.26 -4.37
C ASN A 279 -3.57 -20.36 -4.44
N LEU A 280 -2.74 -20.51 -3.39
CA LEU A 280 -1.73 -21.57 -3.33
C LEU A 280 -2.34 -22.97 -3.38
N LEU A 281 -3.43 -23.22 -2.66
CA LEU A 281 -4.13 -24.50 -2.65
C LEU A 281 -4.78 -24.81 -4.02
N THR A 282 -5.30 -23.79 -4.71
CA THR A 282 -5.82 -23.91 -6.08
C THR A 282 -4.70 -24.30 -7.04
N LEU A 283 -3.55 -23.62 -6.99
CA LEU A 283 -2.38 -23.94 -7.81
C LEU A 283 -1.82 -25.35 -7.52
N ALA A 284 -1.90 -25.80 -6.27
CA ALA A 284 -1.51 -27.15 -5.87
C ALA A 284 -2.54 -28.23 -6.29
N GLY A 285 -3.67 -27.86 -6.89
CA GLY A 285 -4.72 -28.79 -7.32
C GLY A 285 -5.61 -29.31 -6.18
N ALA A 286 -5.58 -28.70 -5.00
CA ALA A 286 -6.36 -29.16 -3.86
C ALA A 286 -7.89 -29.03 -4.07
N PHE A 287 -8.31 -28.10 -4.93
CA PHE A 287 -9.70 -27.83 -5.29
C PHE A 287 -10.15 -28.46 -6.62
N CYS A 288 -9.39 -29.38 -7.22
CA CYS A 288 -9.73 -30.00 -8.52
C CYS A 288 -11.04 -30.84 -8.53
N SER A 289 -11.60 -31.18 -7.37
CA SER A 289 -12.90 -31.86 -7.28
C SER A 289 -14.03 -30.87 -7.03
N PRO A 290 -15.16 -30.94 -7.77
CA PRO A 290 -16.30 -30.03 -7.62
C PRO A 290 -16.97 -30.10 -6.23
N HIS A 291 -16.78 -31.20 -5.49
CA HIS A 291 -17.24 -31.30 -4.11
C HIS A 291 -16.36 -30.53 -3.12
N LYS A 292 -15.08 -30.34 -3.42
CA LYS A 292 -14.11 -29.61 -2.58
C LYS A 292 -14.06 -28.11 -2.86
N SER A 293 -14.47 -27.69 -4.06
CA SER A 293 -14.58 -26.28 -4.44
C SER A 293 -15.94 -25.65 -4.09
N ARG A 294 -16.91 -26.43 -3.62
CA ARG A 294 -18.27 -25.94 -3.33
C ARG A 294 -18.23 -24.91 -2.19
N GLY A 295 -18.41 -23.64 -2.54
CA GLY A 295 -18.39 -22.51 -1.60
C GLY A 295 -17.07 -21.75 -1.52
N VAL A 296 -16.07 -22.10 -2.35
CA VAL A 296 -14.81 -21.38 -2.48
C VAL A 296 -14.75 -20.77 -3.87
N ASP A 297 -14.96 -19.46 -3.94
CA ASP A 297 -14.87 -18.68 -5.18
C ASP A 297 -13.64 -17.75 -5.09
N LEU A 298 -12.54 -18.17 -5.71
CA LEU A 298 -11.30 -17.40 -5.69
C LEU A 298 -11.43 -16.08 -6.45
N ASP A 299 -12.23 -16.03 -7.52
CA ASP A 299 -12.44 -14.82 -8.31
C ASP A 299 -13.15 -13.75 -7.47
N ALA A 300 -14.22 -14.14 -6.78
CA ALA A 300 -14.94 -13.26 -5.86
C ALA A 300 -14.06 -12.80 -4.68
N MET A 301 -13.25 -13.70 -4.11
CA MET A 301 -12.34 -13.33 -3.01
C MET A 301 -11.25 -12.35 -3.44
N LEU A 302 -10.67 -12.54 -4.62
CA LEU A 302 -9.69 -11.60 -5.19
C LEU A 302 -10.32 -10.25 -5.47
N LEU A 303 -11.57 -10.24 -5.95
CA LEU A 303 -12.32 -9.02 -6.22
C LEU A 303 -12.58 -8.22 -4.94
N GLU A 304 -13.11 -8.86 -3.90
CA GLU A 304 -13.37 -8.23 -2.59
C GLU A 304 -12.07 -7.70 -1.96
N TYR A 305 -11.00 -8.49 -2.01
CA TYR A 305 -9.71 -8.09 -1.46
C TYR A 305 -9.06 -6.95 -2.25
N GLY A 306 -9.13 -7.00 -3.59
CA GLY A 306 -8.67 -5.92 -4.46
C GLY A 306 -9.41 -4.61 -4.18
N GLN A 307 -10.74 -4.64 -4.05
CA GLN A 307 -11.56 -3.48 -3.71
C GLN A 307 -11.26 -2.92 -2.31
N LEU A 308 -11.01 -3.80 -1.33
CA LEU A 308 -10.58 -3.39 0.00
C LEU A 308 -9.25 -2.61 -0.05
N LEU A 309 -8.27 -3.09 -0.83
CA LEU A 309 -6.99 -2.40 -1.03
C LEU A 309 -7.17 -1.09 -1.80
N MET A 310 -8.05 -1.06 -2.81
CA MET A 310 -8.41 0.16 -3.55
C MET A 310 -8.98 1.26 -2.65
N SER A 311 -9.66 0.90 -1.56
CA SER A 311 -10.19 1.86 -0.59
C SER A 311 -9.09 2.59 0.21
N SER A 312 -7.83 2.13 0.15
CA SER A 312 -6.69 2.73 0.85
C SER A 312 -5.75 3.48 -0.08
N LEU A 313 -5.45 4.74 0.26
CA LEU A 313 -4.54 5.61 -0.50
C LEU A 313 -3.11 5.07 -0.62
N SER A 314 -2.67 4.22 0.31
CA SER A 314 -1.33 3.64 0.30
C SER A 314 -1.24 2.35 -0.53
N PHE A 315 -2.37 1.69 -0.79
CA PHE A 315 -2.39 0.34 -1.35
C PHE A 315 -3.21 0.20 -2.64
N TRP A 316 -3.89 1.24 -3.12
CA TRP A 316 -4.74 1.13 -4.30
C TRP A 316 -4.00 0.60 -5.54
N GLN A 317 -2.74 0.99 -5.79
CA GLN A 317 -1.96 0.45 -6.90
C GLN A 317 -1.74 -1.06 -6.78
N VAL A 318 -1.54 -1.55 -5.55
CA VAL A 318 -1.45 -2.99 -5.28
C VAL A 318 -2.81 -3.65 -5.49
N GLY A 319 -3.90 -3.00 -5.07
CA GLY A 319 -5.27 -3.45 -5.31
C GLY A 319 -5.56 -3.70 -6.80
N LEU A 320 -5.10 -2.81 -7.69
CA LEU A 320 -5.26 -2.99 -9.14
C LEU A 320 -4.61 -4.28 -9.66
N THR A 321 -3.46 -4.66 -9.12
CA THR A 321 -2.78 -5.90 -9.55
C THR A 321 -3.59 -7.15 -9.24
N TYR A 322 -4.39 -7.15 -8.17
CA TYR A 322 -5.30 -8.25 -7.88
C TYR A 322 -6.52 -8.24 -8.79
N LEU A 323 -7.08 -7.05 -9.04
CA LEU A 323 -8.24 -6.88 -9.92
C LEU A 323 -7.94 -7.32 -11.36
N GLU A 324 -6.69 -7.24 -11.83
CA GLU A 324 -6.29 -7.68 -13.18
C GLU A 324 -6.56 -9.18 -13.41
N TYR A 325 -6.51 -9.99 -12.35
CA TYR A 325 -6.76 -11.43 -12.42
C TYR A 325 -8.25 -11.80 -12.25
N CYS A 326 -9.13 -10.82 -12.08
CA CYS A 326 -10.56 -11.04 -11.87
C CYS A 326 -11.38 -10.88 -13.15
N ALA A 327 -12.42 -11.71 -13.34
CA ALA A 327 -13.31 -11.60 -14.50
C ALA A 327 -14.05 -10.25 -14.54
N ASN A 328 -14.52 -9.77 -13.38
CA ASN A 328 -15.17 -8.45 -13.21
C ASN A 328 -14.20 -7.35 -12.75
N GLY A 329 -12.89 -7.58 -12.90
CA GLY A 329 -11.84 -6.67 -12.44
C GLY A 329 -11.90 -5.29 -13.08
N ASN A 330 -12.08 -5.23 -14.39
CA ASN A 330 -12.09 -3.97 -15.14
C ASN A 330 -13.18 -3.00 -14.68
N GLU A 331 -14.40 -3.50 -14.43
CA GLU A 331 -15.49 -2.65 -13.92
C GLU A 331 -15.21 -2.17 -12.49
N ALA A 332 -14.65 -3.03 -11.64
CA ALA A 332 -14.24 -2.64 -10.30
C ALA A 332 -13.13 -1.59 -10.33
N MET A 333 -12.14 -1.73 -11.21
CA MET A 333 -11.09 -0.71 -11.40
C MET A 333 -11.68 0.63 -11.82
N ARG A 334 -12.62 0.64 -12.78
CA ARG A 334 -13.29 1.87 -13.26
C ARG A 334 -13.95 2.63 -12.12
N VAL A 335 -14.79 1.94 -11.34
CA VAL A 335 -15.52 2.55 -10.23
C VAL A 335 -14.55 3.01 -9.14
N SER A 336 -13.66 2.13 -8.70
CA SER A 336 -12.76 2.42 -7.58
C SER A 336 -11.76 3.53 -7.88
N LEU A 337 -11.25 3.65 -9.11
CA LEU A 337 -10.32 4.73 -9.49
C LEU A 337 -10.98 6.11 -9.50
N ILE A 338 -12.27 6.19 -9.88
CA ILE A 338 -13.03 7.45 -9.88
C ILE A 338 -13.29 7.92 -8.45
N ASP A 339 -13.54 6.98 -7.54
CA ASP A 339 -13.87 7.28 -6.14
C ASP A 339 -12.65 7.66 -5.27
N LEU A 340 -11.42 7.49 -5.78
CA LEU A 340 -10.21 7.85 -5.05
C LEU A 340 -10.16 9.36 -4.73
N PRO A 341 -9.75 9.76 -3.51
CA PRO A 341 -9.74 11.15 -3.13
C PRO A 341 -8.63 11.93 -3.86
N LEU A 342 -9.04 12.96 -4.61
CA LEU A 342 -8.17 13.85 -5.39
C LEU A 342 -7.60 14.98 -4.52
N ILE A 343 -6.68 14.63 -3.61
CA ILE A 343 -6.09 15.54 -2.62
C ILE A 343 -5.12 16.54 -3.27
N SER A 344 -4.23 16.07 -4.16
CA SER A 344 -3.22 16.89 -4.84
C SER A 344 -3.16 16.61 -6.34
N ASN A 345 -2.57 17.54 -7.09
CA ASN A 345 -2.35 17.39 -8.53
C ASN A 345 -1.44 16.19 -8.85
N ASP A 346 -0.44 15.90 -8.00
CA ASP A 346 0.45 14.74 -8.17
C ASP A 346 -0.29 13.41 -7.97
N VAL A 347 -1.24 13.35 -7.02
CA VAL A 347 -2.11 12.17 -6.85
C VAL A 347 -2.99 11.99 -8.09
N ALA A 348 -3.59 13.07 -8.58
CA ALA A 348 -4.41 13.04 -9.80
C ALA A 348 -3.62 12.57 -11.03
N LEU A 349 -2.43 13.11 -11.27
CA LEU A 349 -1.58 12.70 -12.39
C LEU A 349 -1.16 11.24 -12.30
N ARG A 350 -0.89 10.73 -11.09
CA ARG A 350 -0.62 9.30 -10.87
C ARG A 350 -1.82 8.43 -11.19
N ILE A 351 -3.02 8.80 -10.74
CA ILE A 351 -4.27 8.08 -11.06
C ILE A 351 -4.48 8.07 -12.58
N ILE A 352 -4.30 9.21 -13.26
CA ILE A 352 -4.43 9.32 -14.72
C ILE A 352 -3.41 8.44 -15.45
N SER A 353 -2.14 8.46 -15.03
CA SER A 353 -1.09 7.62 -15.62
C SER A 353 -1.46 6.15 -15.53
N VAL A 354 -1.84 5.69 -14.33
CA VAL A 354 -2.21 4.29 -14.12
C VAL A 354 -3.48 3.94 -14.90
N ALA A 355 -4.48 4.81 -14.95
CA ALA A 355 -5.68 4.57 -15.76
C ALA A 355 -5.34 4.43 -17.26
N LYS A 356 -4.38 5.20 -17.78
CA LYS A 356 -3.88 5.04 -19.15
C LYS A 356 -3.15 3.72 -19.35
N ASP A 357 -2.33 3.31 -18.38
CA ASP A 357 -1.59 2.03 -18.44
C ASP A 357 -2.55 0.83 -18.52
N TYR A 358 -3.70 0.90 -17.83
CA TYR A 358 -4.78 -0.11 -17.89
C TYR A 358 -5.78 0.11 -19.04
N GLY A 359 -5.59 1.10 -19.92
CA GLY A 359 -6.47 1.37 -21.07
C GLY A 359 -7.87 1.91 -20.72
N LEU A 360 -8.01 2.57 -19.56
CA LEU A 360 -9.28 3.10 -19.04
C LEU A 360 -9.46 4.60 -19.37
N ASP A 361 -9.61 4.92 -20.66
CA ASP A 361 -9.71 6.32 -21.14
C ASP A 361 -10.94 7.09 -20.62
N ASP A 362 -12.03 6.39 -20.33
CA ASP A 362 -13.25 6.94 -19.73
C ASP A 362 -13.00 7.41 -18.29
N VAL A 363 -12.18 6.69 -17.52
CA VAL A 363 -11.77 7.08 -16.17
C VAL A 363 -10.91 8.34 -16.25
N VAL A 364 -9.94 8.39 -17.18
CA VAL A 364 -9.11 9.57 -17.42
C VAL A 364 -9.98 10.80 -17.69
N LYS A 365 -10.93 10.70 -18.62
CA LYS A 365 -11.86 11.80 -18.95
C LYS A 365 -12.69 12.21 -17.74
N SER A 366 -13.18 11.25 -16.94
CA SER A 366 -14.01 11.52 -15.77
C SER A 366 -13.23 12.22 -14.64
N VAL A 367 -12.03 11.74 -14.32
CA VAL A 367 -11.14 12.36 -13.32
C VAL A 367 -10.76 13.77 -13.74
N CYS A 368 -10.35 13.95 -15.00
CA CYS A 368 -10.03 15.29 -15.53
C CYS A 368 -11.25 16.22 -15.53
N ARG A 369 -12.46 15.72 -15.78
CA ARG A 369 -13.70 16.52 -15.72
C ARG A 369 -13.97 17.03 -14.30
N ILE A 370 -13.78 16.19 -13.29
CA ILE A 370 -13.92 16.57 -11.87
C ILE A 370 -12.90 17.65 -11.51
N LEU A 371 -11.64 17.47 -11.90
CA LEU A 371 -10.56 18.44 -11.63
C LEU A 371 -10.78 19.77 -12.36
N CYS A 372 -11.18 19.72 -13.63
CA CYS A 372 -11.53 20.89 -14.42
C CYS A 372 -12.65 21.69 -13.73
N HIS A 373 -13.73 21.04 -13.30
CA HIS A 373 -14.82 21.70 -12.59
C HIS A 373 -14.38 22.30 -11.24
N LYS A 374 -13.48 21.63 -10.51
CA LYS A 374 -12.91 22.13 -9.25
C LYS A 374 -12.07 23.40 -9.48
N GLU A 375 -11.26 23.45 -10.54
CA GLU A 375 -10.45 24.63 -10.88
C GLU A 375 -11.31 25.78 -11.41
N LEU A 376 -12.34 25.50 -12.21
CA LEU A 376 -13.32 26.51 -12.64
C LEU A 376 -14.04 27.16 -11.46
N LYS A 377 -14.41 26.38 -10.43
CA LYS A 377 -15.02 26.91 -9.19
C LYS A 377 -14.08 27.83 -8.41
N LYS A 378 -12.76 27.63 -8.52
CA LYS A 378 -11.76 28.52 -7.91
C LYS A 378 -11.48 29.76 -8.77
N GLY A 379 -12.04 29.86 -9.97
CA GLY A 379 -11.74 30.93 -10.94
C GLY A 379 -10.42 30.74 -11.69
N SER A 380 -9.79 29.56 -11.61
CA SER A 380 -8.51 29.27 -12.27
C SER A 380 -8.72 28.68 -13.66
N PHE A 381 -8.80 29.53 -14.68
CA PHE A 381 -8.94 29.10 -16.07
C PHE A 381 -7.73 28.33 -16.61
N PRO A 382 -6.47 28.76 -16.36
CA PRO A 382 -5.29 28.00 -16.79
C PRO A 382 -5.27 26.58 -16.22
N GLY A 383 -5.67 26.44 -14.94
CA GLY A 383 -5.79 25.13 -14.29
C GLY A 383 -6.85 24.24 -14.94
N ALA A 384 -8.04 24.80 -15.21
CA ALA A 384 -9.12 24.08 -15.89
C ALA A 384 -8.73 23.61 -17.31
N LEU A 385 -8.07 24.49 -18.06
CA LEU A 385 -7.62 24.18 -19.41
C LEU A 385 -6.52 23.10 -19.40
N THR A 386 -5.58 23.16 -18.45
CA THR A 386 -4.55 22.10 -18.27
C THR A 386 -5.18 20.72 -18.17
N TRP A 387 -6.17 20.52 -17.29
CA TRP A 387 -6.83 19.21 -17.13
C TRP A 387 -7.62 18.77 -18.36
N THR A 388 -8.15 19.73 -19.10
CA THR A 388 -8.89 19.46 -20.33
C THR A 388 -7.97 18.98 -21.46
N LEU A 389 -6.77 19.54 -21.55
CA LEU A 389 -5.72 19.10 -22.47
C LEU A 389 -5.23 17.70 -22.11
N VAL A 390 -5.01 17.42 -20.82
CA VAL A 390 -4.60 16.09 -20.35
C VAL A 390 -5.65 15.01 -20.68
N ALA A 391 -6.94 15.38 -20.68
CA ALA A 391 -8.04 14.50 -21.04
C ALA A 391 -8.22 14.28 -22.55
N GLU A 392 -7.60 15.13 -23.38
CA GLU A 392 -7.81 15.19 -24.84
C GLU A 392 -9.31 15.24 -25.23
N ASP A 393 -10.14 15.84 -24.38
CA ASP A 393 -11.59 15.90 -24.55
C ASP A 393 -11.99 17.20 -25.27
N SER A 394 -12.32 17.09 -26.56
CA SER A 394 -12.72 18.22 -27.40
C SER A 394 -13.98 18.92 -26.88
N GLU A 395 -14.95 18.19 -26.34
CA GLU A 395 -16.21 18.78 -25.88
C GLU A 395 -15.97 19.60 -24.59
N MET A 396 -15.18 19.05 -23.67
CA MET A 396 -14.74 19.76 -22.47
C MET A 396 -13.95 21.03 -22.84
N ALA A 397 -13.05 20.95 -23.82
CA ALA A 397 -12.29 22.11 -24.32
C ALA A 397 -13.20 23.21 -24.86
N GLY A 398 -14.24 22.81 -25.61
CA GLY A 398 -15.27 23.74 -26.10
C GLY A 398 -16.02 24.44 -24.96
N ARG A 399 -16.46 23.69 -23.93
CA ARG A 399 -17.20 24.25 -22.78
C ARG A 399 -16.36 25.22 -21.96
N VAL A 400 -15.10 24.87 -21.68
CA VAL A 400 -14.17 25.75 -20.95
C VAL A 400 -13.91 27.03 -21.74
N ALA A 401 -13.64 26.90 -23.04
CA ALA A 401 -13.41 28.05 -23.91
C ALA A 401 -14.65 28.96 -23.98
N ASP A 402 -15.85 28.38 -24.11
CA ASP A 402 -17.10 29.15 -24.15
C ASP A 402 -17.35 29.89 -22.83
N GLN A 403 -17.05 29.28 -21.68
CA GLN A 403 -17.17 29.94 -20.38
C GLN A 403 -16.22 31.13 -20.23
N VAL A 404 -14.99 31.02 -20.73
CA VAL A 404 -14.02 32.14 -20.77
C VAL A 404 -14.51 33.26 -21.69
N LEU A 405 -15.01 32.91 -22.88
CA LEU A 405 -15.58 33.89 -23.82
C LEU A 405 -16.78 34.62 -23.24
N GLN A 406 -17.64 33.91 -22.48
CA GLN A 406 -18.76 34.54 -21.78
C GLN A 406 -18.29 35.52 -20.69
N SER A 407 -17.19 35.23 -19.97
CA SER A 407 -16.62 36.19 -19.03
C SER A 407 -16.06 37.44 -19.72
N PHE A 408 -15.39 37.29 -20.87
CA PHE A 408 -14.96 38.43 -21.68
C PHE A 408 -16.16 39.25 -22.19
N ALA A 409 -17.24 38.60 -22.63
CA ALA A 409 -18.45 39.29 -23.09
C ALA A 409 -19.16 40.08 -21.98
N ARG A 410 -18.98 39.68 -20.71
CA ARG A 410 -19.50 40.41 -19.53
C ARG A 410 -18.60 41.58 -19.10
N GLY A 411 -17.43 41.75 -19.74
CA GLY A 411 -16.52 42.86 -19.49
C GLY A 411 -15.38 42.57 -18.51
N CYS A 412 -15.11 41.31 -18.19
CA CYS A 412 -13.91 40.95 -17.42
C CYS A 412 -12.65 41.24 -18.24
N SER A 413 -11.64 41.83 -17.59
CA SER A 413 -10.37 42.17 -18.21
C SER A 413 -9.41 40.97 -18.29
N GLU A 414 -8.43 41.05 -19.19
CA GLU A 414 -7.38 40.04 -19.38
C GLU A 414 -6.66 39.68 -18.08
N VAL A 415 -6.34 40.71 -17.27
CA VAL A 415 -5.63 40.58 -15.99
C VAL A 415 -6.43 39.78 -14.96
N GLU A 416 -7.76 39.84 -15.02
CA GLU A 416 -8.66 39.09 -14.13
C GLU A 416 -8.80 37.63 -14.54
N LEU A 417 -8.59 37.32 -15.82
CA LEU A 417 -8.75 35.98 -16.39
C LEU A 417 -7.42 35.21 -16.48
N GLY A 418 -6.29 35.92 -16.62
CA GLY A 418 -4.95 35.34 -16.66
C GLY A 418 -4.73 34.34 -17.80
N CYS A 419 -5.51 34.44 -18.88
CA CYS A 419 -5.60 33.44 -19.94
C CYS A 419 -4.52 33.56 -21.02
N VAL A 420 -4.05 34.77 -21.35
CA VAL A 420 -3.20 35.03 -22.52
C VAL A 420 -1.87 34.29 -22.42
N LYS A 421 -1.15 34.46 -21.32
CA LYS A 421 0.17 33.82 -21.12
C LYS A 421 0.10 32.29 -21.13
N PHE A 422 -1.03 31.72 -20.74
CA PHE A 422 -1.20 30.27 -20.77
C PHE A 422 -1.54 29.79 -22.19
N ILE A 423 -2.38 30.54 -22.91
CA ILE A 423 -2.80 30.19 -24.27
C ILE A 423 -1.65 30.26 -25.27
N ASP A 424 -0.74 31.22 -25.12
CA ASP A 424 0.46 31.32 -25.97
C ASP A 424 1.34 30.05 -25.89
N ASN A 425 1.28 29.34 -24.76
CA ASN A 425 2.04 28.09 -24.55
C ASN A 425 1.33 26.83 -25.07
N LEU A 426 0.10 26.94 -25.60
CA LEU A 426 -0.70 25.78 -26.03
C LEU A 426 -0.26 25.18 -27.37
N GLY A 427 0.39 25.97 -28.25
CA GLY A 427 0.89 25.52 -29.54
C GLY A 427 -0.18 24.78 -30.37
N ARG A 428 0.07 23.49 -30.69
CA ARG A 428 -0.86 22.66 -31.50
C ARG A 428 -2.13 22.25 -30.76
N SER A 429 -2.16 22.33 -29.42
CA SER A 429 -3.31 21.88 -28.63
C SER A 429 -4.53 22.81 -28.74
N VAL A 430 -4.33 24.02 -29.27
CA VAL A 430 -5.39 24.96 -29.65
C VAL A 430 -6.35 24.39 -30.69
N LEU A 431 -5.91 23.40 -31.49
CA LEU A 431 -6.70 22.74 -32.53
C LEU A 431 -7.65 21.65 -31.98
N LEU A 432 -7.62 21.38 -30.67
CA LEU A 432 -8.52 20.40 -30.04
C LEU A 432 -10.00 20.75 -30.21
N ASN A 433 -10.34 22.05 -30.24
CA ASN A 433 -11.71 22.50 -30.42
C ASN A 433 -11.76 23.87 -31.14
N PRO A 434 -12.70 24.08 -32.09
CA PRO A 434 -12.85 25.37 -32.79
C PRO A 434 -13.08 26.57 -31.86
N ARG A 435 -13.80 26.40 -30.74
CA ARG A 435 -14.01 27.46 -29.74
C ARG A 435 -12.72 27.84 -29.02
N LEU A 436 -11.86 26.86 -28.74
CA LEU A 436 -10.54 27.10 -28.16
C LEU A 436 -9.61 27.79 -29.16
N THR A 437 -9.70 27.41 -30.44
CA THR A 437 -8.98 28.10 -31.53
C THR A 437 -9.39 29.56 -31.65
N PHE A 438 -10.69 29.84 -31.59
CA PHE A 438 -11.20 31.21 -31.59
C PHE A 438 -10.71 31.99 -30.36
N LEU A 439 -10.82 31.42 -29.16
CA LEU A 439 -10.34 32.06 -27.93
C LEU A 439 -8.85 32.40 -28.01
N SER A 440 -8.03 31.50 -28.55
CA SER A 440 -6.60 31.75 -28.74
C SER A 440 -6.31 32.91 -29.69
N LYS A 441 -7.02 32.97 -30.82
CA LYS A 441 -6.87 34.08 -31.76
C LYS A 441 -7.38 35.41 -31.20
N TYR A 442 -8.42 35.37 -30.35
CA TYR A 442 -8.91 36.56 -29.66
C TYR A 442 -7.92 37.07 -28.60
N CYS A 443 -7.29 36.17 -27.84
CA CYS A 443 -6.21 36.54 -26.92
C CYS A 443 -5.00 37.14 -27.66
N GLU A 444 -4.60 36.56 -28.81
CA GLU A 444 -3.55 37.12 -29.68
C GLU A 444 -3.87 38.56 -30.12
N PHE A 445 -5.14 38.83 -30.46
CA PHE A 445 -5.60 40.19 -30.77
C PHE A 445 -5.44 41.14 -29.58
N GLN A 446 -5.86 40.75 -28.38
CA GLN A 446 -5.71 41.59 -27.17
C GLN A 446 -4.23 41.92 -26.90
N THR A 447 -3.33 40.94 -27.03
CA THR A 447 -1.89 41.16 -26.88
C THR A 447 -1.31 42.11 -27.92
N LEU A 448 -1.71 41.98 -29.19
CA LEU A 448 -1.29 42.90 -30.26
C LEU A 448 -1.81 44.32 -30.01
N TYR A 449 -3.02 44.46 -29.50
CA TYR A 449 -3.63 45.73 -29.13
C TYR A 449 -2.87 46.40 -27.98
N GLU A 450 -2.55 45.66 -26.91
CA GLU A 450 -1.75 46.15 -25.78
C GLU A 450 -0.32 46.54 -26.18
N ASN A 451 0.30 45.77 -27.07
CA ASN A 451 1.64 46.05 -27.61
C ASN A 451 1.67 47.20 -28.63
N LYS A 452 0.53 47.85 -28.90
CA LYS A 452 0.39 48.97 -29.87
C LYS A 452 0.70 48.59 -31.32
N SER A 453 0.62 47.32 -31.67
CA SER A 453 0.77 46.82 -33.05
C SER A 453 -0.56 46.94 -33.80
N TRP A 454 -1.00 48.18 -34.02
CA TRP A 454 -2.37 48.49 -34.42
C TRP A 454 -2.80 47.88 -35.76
N GLU A 455 -1.93 47.84 -36.77
CA GLU A 455 -2.25 47.31 -38.10
C GLU A 455 -2.54 45.81 -38.07
N ALA A 456 -1.66 45.04 -37.42
CA ALA A 456 -1.83 43.60 -37.26
C ALA A 456 -3.05 43.26 -36.40
N ALA A 457 -3.31 44.04 -35.34
CA ALA A 457 -4.50 43.88 -34.50
C ALA A 457 -5.79 44.11 -35.29
N ALA A 458 -5.84 45.17 -36.12
CA ALA A 458 -7.00 45.48 -36.96
C ALA A 458 -7.26 44.38 -38.01
N GLU A 459 -6.21 43.88 -38.68
CA GLU A 459 -6.34 42.79 -39.67
C GLU A 459 -6.83 41.49 -39.02
N LEU A 460 -6.30 41.13 -37.85
CA LEU A 460 -6.70 39.93 -37.12
C LEU A 460 -8.14 40.01 -36.63
N LEU A 461 -8.57 41.15 -36.10
CA LEU A 461 -9.95 41.37 -35.66
C LEU A 461 -10.95 41.25 -36.82
N VAL A 462 -10.64 41.86 -37.97
CA VAL A 462 -11.49 41.75 -39.17
C VAL A 462 -11.56 40.30 -39.65
N ARG A 463 -10.43 39.57 -39.68
CA ARG A 463 -10.43 38.14 -40.02
C ARG A 463 -11.28 37.32 -39.07
N LEU A 464 -11.24 37.61 -37.77
CA LEU A 464 -12.07 36.91 -36.78
C LEU A 464 -13.56 37.14 -37.02
N ILE A 465 -13.97 38.36 -37.39
CA ILE A 465 -15.35 38.70 -37.75
C ILE A 465 -15.75 38.02 -39.07
N GLU A 466 -14.91 38.10 -40.09
CA GLU A 466 -15.15 37.52 -41.43
C GLU A 466 -15.27 35.99 -41.38
N SER A 467 -14.45 35.33 -40.56
CA SER A 467 -14.43 33.87 -40.45
C SER A 467 -15.72 33.26 -39.89
N LYS A 468 -16.57 34.05 -39.22
CA LYS A 468 -17.79 33.61 -38.50
C LYS A 468 -17.58 32.44 -37.53
N VAL A 469 -16.34 32.18 -37.10
CA VAL A 469 -16.02 31.11 -36.12
C VAL A 469 -16.46 31.51 -34.69
N SER A 470 -16.64 32.81 -34.45
CA SER A 470 -17.06 33.37 -33.17
C SER A 470 -18.53 33.04 -32.83
N PRO A 471 -18.87 32.77 -31.56
CA PRO A 471 -20.26 32.61 -31.13
C PRO A 471 -21.07 33.89 -31.38
N LYS A 472 -22.34 33.77 -31.82
CA LYS A 472 -23.21 34.94 -32.08
C LYS A 472 -23.34 35.90 -30.89
N TYR A 473 -23.37 35.37 -29.66
CA TYR A 473 -23.39 36.20 -28.45
C TYR A 473 -22.13 37.08 -28.30
N PHE A 474 -21.00 36.68 -28.88
CA PHE A 474 -19.72 37.38 -28.73
C PHE A 474 -19.49 38.47 -29.80
N TRP A 475 -20.33 38.51 -30.84
CA TRP A 475 -20.17 39.44 -31.96
C TRP A 475 -20.23 40.91 -31.55
N LEU A 476 -21.11 41.26 -30.59
CA LEU A 476 -21.19 42.62 -30.07
C LEU A 476 -19.91 43.05 -29.36
N THR A 477 -19.23 42.12 -28.67
CA THR A 477 -17.94 42.37 -28.02
C THR A 477 -16.87 42.65 -29.08
N LEU A 478 -16.75 41.79 -30.11
CA LEU A 478 -15.82 42.01 -31.23
C LEU A 478 -16.05 43.34 -31.96
N LEU A 479 -17.32 43.68 -32.23
CA LEU A 479 -17.66 44.95 -32.87
C LEU A 479 -17.35 46.14 -31.96
N SER A 480 -17.57 46.01 -30.65
CA SER A 480 -17.20 47.04 -29.67
C SER A 480 -15.67 47.22 -29.57
N ASP A 481 -14.91 46.13 -29.63
CA ASP A 481 -13.44 46.14 -29.65
C ASP A 481 -12.88 46.75 -30.95
N ALA A 482 -13.69 46.79 -32.02
CA ALA A 482 -13.35 47.49 -33.26
C ALA A 482 -13.58 49.01 -33.19
N MET A 483 -14.32 49.51 -32.20
CA MET A 483 -14.66 50.93 -32.05
C MET A 483 -13.43 51.88 -32.10
N PRO A 484 -12.30 51.58 -31.43
CA PRO A 484 -11.11 52.44 -31.46
C PRO A 484 -10.49 52.60 -32.86
N PHE A 485 -10.67 51.61 -33.74
CA PHE A 485 -10.19 51.67 -35.14
C PHE A 485 -11.15 52.43 -36.08
N LEU A 486 -12.40 52.62 -35.64
CA LEU A 486 -13.46 53.33 -36.39
C LEU A 486 -13.56 54.81 -36.00
N GLN A 487 -13.26 55.15 -34.75
CA GLN A 487 -13.33 56.52 -34.24
C GLN A 487 -11.99 57.25 -34.40
N ARG A 488 -11.96 58.33 -35.19
CA ARG A 488 -10.80 59.24 -35.24
C ARG A 488 -10.78 60.13 -34.01
N SER A 489 -10.18 59.67 -32.91
CA SER A 489 -9.76 60.52 -31.80
C SER A 489 -8.23 60.58 -31.71
N SER A 490 -7.67 61.61 -32.35
CA SER A 490 -6.39 62.27 -32.03
C SER A 490 -5.16 61.42 -31.62
N THR A 491 -4.95 60.22 -32.18
CA THR A 491 -3.80 59.33 -31.91
C THR A 491 -3.44 58.48 -33.15
N PRO A 492 -2.24 57.87 -33.24
CA PRO A 492 -1.72 57.25 -34.47
C PRO A 492 -2.29 55.83 -34.72
N ILE A 493 -3.61 55.68 -34.64
CA ILE A 493 -4.29 54.40 -34.92
C ILE A 493 -4.70 54.41 -36.41
N PRO A 494 -4.28 53.42 -37.22
CA PRO A 494 -4.66 53.30 -38.62
C PRO A 494 -6.18 53.06 -38.74
N SER A 495 -6.83 53.85 -39.60
CA SER A 495 -8.24 53.69 -39.92
C SER A 495 -8.46 52.45 -40.80
N LEU A 496 -9.49 51.65 -40.53
CA LEU A 496 -9.87 50.50 -41.35
C LEU A 496 -10.13 50.91 -42.82
N SER A 497 -9.75 50.03 -43.75
CA SER A 497 -10.00 50.22 -45.19
C SER A 497 -11.49 50.11 -45.56
N HIS A 498 -11.85 50.48 -46.80
CA HIS A 498 -13.23 50.39 -47.29
C HIS A 498 -13.78 48.95 -47.19
N SER A 499 -13.02 47.96 -47.66
CA SER A 499 -13.42 46.54 -47.62
C SER A 499 -13.58 46.02 -46.18
N GLN A 500 -12.64 46.35 -45.29
CA GLN A 500 -12.72 45.96 -43.88
C GLN A 500 -13.93 46.60 -43.19
N THR A 501 -14.21 47.89 -43.46
CA THR A 501 -15.36 48.60 -42.89
C THR A 501 -16.70 48.02 -43.36
N MET A 502 -16.76 47.56 -44.62
CA MET A 502 -17.94 46.87 -45.17
C MET A 502 -18.19 45.51 -44.50
N ILE A 503 -17.14 44.76 -44.16
CA ILE A 503 -17.26 43.50 -43.40
C ILE A 503 -17.87 43.75 -42.02
N LEU A 504 -17.42 44.81 -41.32
CA LEU A 504 -17.99 45.18 -40.03
C LEU A 504 -19.46 45.62 -40.14
N LEU A 505 -19.80 46.37 -41.19
CA LEU A 505 -21.19 46.79 -41.45
C LEU A 505 -22.08 45.56 -41.71
N ALA A 506 -21.65 44.62 -42.55
CA ALA A 506 -22.39 43.40 -42.84
C ALA A 506 -22.62 42.56 -41.57
N CYS A 507 -21.60 42.42 -40.72
CA CYS A 507 -21.73 41.72 -39.44
C CYS A 507 -22.69 42.43 -38.48
N LEU A 508 -22.64 43.77 -38.40
CA LEU A 508 -23.55 44.55 -37.55
C LEU A 508 -25.00 44.46 -38.02
N GLU A 509 -25.25 44.50 -39.33
CA GLU A 509 -26.61 44.37 -39.86
C GLU A 509 -27.16 42.96 -39.66
N GLU A 510 -26.36 41.91 -39.90
CA GLU A 510 -26.73 40.51 -39.60
C GLU A 510 -27.08 40.32 -38.12
N LEU A 511 -26.27 40.89 -37.21
CA LEU A 511 -26.54 40.88 -35.78
C LEU A 511 -27.89 41.55 -35.45
N THR A 512 -28.20 42.68 -36.08
CA THR A 512 -29.47 43.40 -35.83
C THR A 512 -30.69 42.75 -36.48
N MET A 513 -30.52 42.00 -37.57
CA MET A 513 -31.59 41.21 -38.18
C MET A 513 -31.92 39.97 -37.36
N ASP A 514 -30.90 39.25 -36.86
CA ASP A 514 -31.08 38.05 -36.02
C ASP A 514 -31.74 38.34 -34.66
N VAL A 515 -31.57 39.56 -34.12
CA VAL A 515 -32.20 40.00 -32.86
C VAL A 515 -33.73 40.08 -32.95
N ALA A 516 -34.29 40.17 -34.16
CA ALA A 516 -35.73 40.15 -34.37
C ALA A 516 -36.36 38.76 -34.11
N ASP A 517 -35.56 37.67 -34.15
CA ASP A 517 -36.07 36.30 -34.21
C ASP A 517 -35.73 35.38 -33.01
N ASN A 518 -34.82 35.72 -32.07
CA ASN A 518 -34.79 35.23 -30.65
C ASN A 518 -33.52 35.58 -29.84
N ILE A 519 -33.74 35.90 -28.55
CA ILE A 519 -32.86 35.94 -27.35
C ILE A 519 -31.42 36.47 -27.52
N VAL A 520 -31.28 37.79 -27.65
CA VAL A 520 -30.09 38.57 -27.26
C VAL A 520 -30.53 39.79 -26.44
N GLU A 521 -31.43 39.60 -25.48
CA GLU A 521 -31.90 40.67 -24.57
C GLU A 521 -30.94 40.95 -23.38
N SER A 522 -29.80 40.26 -23.27
CA SER A 522 -28.94 40.33 -22.07
C SER A 522 -27.78 41.32 -22.14
N PHE A 523 -27.57 42.04 -23.25
CA PHE A 523 -26.51 43.04 -23.34
C PHE A 523 -27.01 44.40 -22.84
N PRO A 524 -26.53 44.88 -21.68
CA PRO A 524 -26.88 46.22 -21.23
C PRO A 524 -26.44 47.24 -22.30
N ASN A 525 -27.36 48.13 -22.66
CA ASN A 525 -27.18 49.17 -23.68
C ASN A 525 -26.97 48.65 -25.12
N PHE A 526 -27.48 47.47 -25.50
CA PHE A 526 -27.39 46.91 -26.86
C PHE A 526 -27.77 47.91 -27.96
N ASN A 527 -28.96 48.52 -27.84
CA ASN A 527 -29.47 49.50 -28.82
C ASN A 527 -28.59 50.76 -28.91
N GLN A 528 -28.02 51.20 -27.78
CA GLN A 528 -27.14 52.37 -27.74
C GLN A 528 -25.77 52.05 -28.35
N LYS A 529 -25.20 50.87 -28.03
CA LYS A 529 -23.91 50.42 -28.58
C LYS A 529 -23.99 50.18 -30.09
N THR A 530 -25.05 49.50 -30.57
CA THR A 530 -25.27 49.27 -32.01
C THR A 530 -25.47 50.57 -32.77
N HIS A 531 -26.23 51.53 -32.22
CA HIS A 531 -26.37 52.87 -32.82
C HIS A 531 -25.04 53.62 -32.89
N THR A 532 -24.23 53.56 -31.82
CA THR A 532 -22.91 54.20 -31.78
C THR A 532 -21.95 53.57 -32.79
N LEU A 533 -21.99 52.23 -32.93
CA LEU A 533 -21.22 51.49 -33.91
C LEU A 533 -21.64 51.84 -35.34
N ARG A 534 -22.95 51.93 -35.63
CA ARG A 534 -23.45 52.36 -36.95
C ARG A 534 -22.91 53.73 -37.35
N ILE A 535 -22.93 54.70 -36.42
CA ILE A 535 -22.39 56.04 -36.67
C ILE A 535 -20.88 55.98 -36.94
N ALA A 536 -20.12 55.25 -36.12
CA ALA A 536 -18.67 55.14 -36.26
C ALA A 536 -18.29 54.47 -37.60
N ILE A 537 -19.00 53.40 -37.99
CA ILE A 537 -18.82 52.71 -39.27
C ILE A 537 -19.14 53.66 -40.44
N ALA A 538 -20.27 54.37 -40.40
CA ALA A 538 -20.66 55.31 -41.46
C ALA A 538 -19.64 56.45 -41.63
N ASN A 539 -19.13 57.00 -40.52
CA ASN A 539 -18.12 58.05 -40.53
C ASN A 539 -16.77 57.55 -41.09
N ASN A 540 -16.36 56.34 -40.73
CA ASN A 540 -15.13 55.75 -41.28
C ASN A 540 -15.29 55.41 -42.76
N LEU A 541 -16.46 54.88 -43.19
CA LEU A 541 -16.75 54.55 -44.58
C LEU A 541 -16.70 55.81 -45.47
N GLY A 542 -17.33 56.90 -45.04
CA GLY A 542 -17.27 58.19 -45.74
C GLY A 542 -15.82 58.72 -45.84
N SER A 543 -15.02 58.55 -44.79
CA SER A 543 -13.62 58.97 -44.77
C SER A 543 -12.71 58.09 -45.64
N ALA A 544 -12.97 56.78 -45.69
CA ALA A 544 -12.22 55.83 -46.52
C ALA A 544 -12.49 56.07 -48.01
N LEU A 545 -13.75 56.31 -48.39
CA LEU A 545 -14.15 56.70 -49.75
C LEU A 545 -13.50 58.03 -50.19
N LEU A 546 -13.37 59.00 -49.28
CA LEU A 546 -12.67 60.27 -49.53
C LEU A 546 -11.15 60.08 -49.71
N LYS A 547 -10.53 59.10 -49.03
CA LYS A 547 -9.12 58.73 -49.23
C LYS A 547 -8.88 58.00 -50.56
N GLU A 548 -9.77 57.09 -50.95
CA GLU A 548 -9.68 56.37 -52.24
C GLU A 548 -9.96 57.26 -53.46
N SER A 549 -10.82 58.26 -53.29
CA SER A 549 -11.07 59.28 -54.34
C SER A 549 -9.97 60.35 -54.43
N SER A 550 -9.19 60.59 -53.36
CA SER A 550 -8.05 61.50 -53.39
C SER A 550 -6.74 60.86 -53.84
N SER A 551 -6.62 59.52 -53.76
CA SER A 551 -5.51 58.77 -54.39
C SER A 551 -5.69 58.57 -55.91
N THR A 552 -6.85 58.94 -56.46
CA THR A 552 -7.22 58.82 -57.88
C THR A 552 -7.31 60.18 -58.59
N GLN A 553 -6.33 61.08 -58.39
CA GLN A 553 -6.11 62.20 -59.32
C GLN A 553 -5.30 61.73 -60.54
N PRO A 554 -5.70 62.03 -61.79
CA PRO A 554 -4.99 61.60 -62.98
C PRO A 554 -3.71 62.44 -63.19
N ASN A 555 -2.60 61.76 -63.51
CA ASN A 555 -1.38 62.40 -64.00
C ASN A 555 -1.72 63.25 -65.24
N PHE A 556 -1.55 64.58 -65.14
CA PHE A 556 -1.57 65.46 -66.31
C PHE A 556 -0.38 65.10 -67.22
N VAL A 557 -0.67 64.41 -68.32
CA VAL A 557 0.27 64.26 -69.44
C VAL A 557 0.28 65.58 -70.21
N THR A 558 1.41 66.28 -70.16
CA THR A 558 1.71 67.41 -71.04
C THR A 558 1.96 66.85 -72.44
N ILE A 559 1.15 67.27 -73.41
CA ILE A 559 1.39 67.01 -74.83
C ILE A 559 2.06 68.28 -75.39
N GLU A 560 3.33 68.19 -75.78
CA GLU A 560 3.99 69.19 -76.63
C GLU A 560 3.60 68.94 -78.09
N CYS A 561 3.08 69.97 -78.75
CA CYS A 561 2.85 69.98 -80.20
C CYS A 561 4.11 70.51 -80.92
N GLU A 562 4.56 69.80 -81.96
CA GLU A 562 5.22 70.38 -83.15
C GLU A 562 4.24 70.38 -84.33
#